data_AF-A0A951ARQ6-F1
#
_entry.id   AF-A0A951ARQ6-F1
#
_cell.length_a   1.000
_cell.length_b   1.000
_cell.length_c   1.000
_cell.angle_alpha   90.00
_cell.angle_beta   90.00
_cell.angle_gamma   90.00
#
_symmetry.space_group_name_H-M   'P 1'
#
loop_
_entity.id
_entity.type
_entity.pdbx_description
1 polymer ?
#
loop_
_entity_poly.entity_id
_entity_poly.type
_entity_poly.pdbx_seq_one_letter_code
_entity_poly.pdbx_strand_id
1 'polypeptide(L)'
;MSTGPIIIGFDGSPASQRAVREAAIMFAPRQALVVVVWEAGRAFDLTTLPSRALDVPVGSINFRTAVELDQTMHEDAQQLARCGAQLATNGGLAAEVSCRGR
;
A
#
# COMPACT_ATOMS: atom_id res chain seq x y z
N MET A 1 -4.93 13.76 26.89
CA MET A 1 -4.92 12.74 25.81
C MET A 1 -5.11 13.47 24.49
N SER A 2 -4.27 13.24 23.47
CA SER A 2 -4.41 13.98 22.21
C SER A 2 -5.66 13.52 21.47
N THR A 3 -6.42 14.46 20.91
CA THR A 3 -7.69 14.25 20.21
C THR A 3 -7.55 14.26 18.68
N GLY A 4 -6.31 14.31 18.17
CA GLY A 4 -6.04 14.41 16.73
C GLY A 4 -6.38 13.14 15.92
N PRO A 5 -6.22 13.16 14.60
CA PRO A 5 -6.38 11.96 13.78
C PRO A 5 -5.32 10.89 14.12
N ILE A 6 -5.62 9.63 13.80
CA ILE A 6 -4.66 8.52 13.88
C ILE A 6 -4.23 8.09 12.47
N ILE A 7 -3.00 7.61 12.32
CA ILE A 7 -2.49 7.04 11.08
C ILE A 7 -2.32 5.54 11.28
N ILE A 8 -2.82 4.74 10.35
CA ILE A 8 -2.75 3.27 10.40
C ILE A 8 -2.04 2.78 9.14
N GLY A 9 -0.85 2.18 9.30
CA GLY A 9 -0.17 1.46 8.22
C GLY A 9 -0.88 0.14 7.93
N PHE A 10 -1.13 -0.14 6.65
CA PHE A 10 -1.84 -1.35 6.23
C PHE A 10 -1.09 -2.03 5.07
N ASP A 11 -0.85 -3.33 5.22
CA ASP A 11 -0.15 -4.17 4.23
C ASP A 11 -0.98 -5.41 3.83
N GLY A 12 -2.21 -5.51 4.33
CA GLY A 12 -3.10 -6.66 4.09
C GLY A 12 -2.85 -7.90 4.94
N SER A 13 -1.70 -7.98 5.62
CA SER A 13 -1.34 -9.13 6.44
C SER A 13 -2.36 -9.36 7.57
N PRO A 14 -2.49 -10.61 8.07
CA PRO A 14 -3.34 -10.88 9.23
C PRO A 14 -2.99 -10.00 10.45
N ALA A 15 -1.71 -9.63 10.60
CA ALA A 15 -1.23 -8.75 11.64
C ALA A 15 -1.75 -7.32 11.48
N SER A 16 -1.67 -6.73 10.28
CA SER A 16 -2.19 -5.38 10.05
C SER A 16 -3.71 -5.32 10.15
N GLN A 17 -4.42 -6.36 9.70
CA GLN A 17 -5.88 -6.48 9.91
C GLN A 17 -6.23 -6.50 11.39
N ARG A 18 -5.46 -7.24 12.21
CA ARG A 18 -5.68 -7.25 13.66
C ARG A 18 -5.38 -5.88 14.27
N ALA A 19 -4.29 -5.23 13.87
CA ALA A 19 -3.94 -3.89 14.35
C ALA A 19 -5.07 -2.88 14.10
N VAL A 20 -5.70 -2.90 12.92
CA VAL A 20 -6.83 -2.01 12.60
C VAL A 20 -8.03 -2.28 13.54
N ARG A 21 -8.36 -3.56 13.81
CA ARG A 21 -9.45 -3.91 14.74
C ARG A 21 -9.18 -3.40 16.15
N GLU A 22 -7.98 -3.62 16.66
CA GLU A 22 -7.59 -3.17 18.01
C GLU A 22 -7.56 -1.62 18.08
N ALA A 23 -7.09 -0.95 17.02
CA ALA A 23 -7.12 0.50 16.92
C ALA A 23 -8.56 1.03 16.95
N ALA A 24 -9.50 0.38 16.26
CA ALA A 24 -10.89 0.79 16.26
C ALA A 24 -11.52 0.67 17.65
N ILE A 25 -11.26 -0.42 18.40
CA ILE A 25 -11.70 -0.58 19.80
C ILE A 25 -11.19 0.56 20.68
N MET A 26 -9.94 0.99 20.46
CA MET A 26 -9.27 1.94 21.34
C MET A 26 -9.55 3.41 21.00
N PHE A 27 -9.82 3.71 19.72
CA PHE A 27 -9.83 5.07 19.20
C PHE A 27 -11.14 5.49 18.52
N ALA A 28 -12.11 4.60 18.30
CA ALA A 28 -13.41 5.02 17.77
C ALA A 28 -14.08 6.06 18.69
N PRO A 29 -14.75 7.10 18.12
CA PRO A 29 -15.02 7.33 16.71
C PRO A 29 -14.04 8.30 16.01
N ARG A 30 -12.75 8.29 16.39
CA ARG A 30 -11.76 9.26 15.85
C ARG A 30 -11.58 9.13 14.33
N GLN A 31 -11.14 10.23 13.74
CA GLN A 31 -10.64 10.26 12.36
C GLN A 31 -9.39 9.39 12.23
N ALA A 32 -9.35 8.59 11.17
CA ALA A 32 -8.23 7.70 10.86
C ALA A 32 -7.82 7.83 9.39
N LEU A 33 -6.52 7.88 9.13
CA LEU A 33 -5.96 7.77 7.79
C LEU A 33 -5.31 6.39 7.64
N VAL A 34 -5.86 5.56 6.76
CA VAL A 34 -5.27 4.27 6.41
C VAL A 34 -4.27 4.48 5.28
N VAL A 35 -3.02 4.12 5.54
CA VAL A 35 -1.89 4.33 4.63
C VAL A 35 -1.38 2.98 4.12
N VAL A 36 -1.35 2.84 2.81
CA VAL A 36 -0.65 1.76 2.12
C VAL A 36 0.52 2.34 1.36
N VAL A 37 1.68 1.70 1.49
CA VAL A 37 2.89 2.06 0.76
C VAL A 37 3.13 1.01 -0.31
N TRP A 38 3.22 1.42 -1.58
CA TRP A 38 3.82 0.61 -2.63
C TRP A 38 5.18 1.18 -2.99
N GLU A 39 6.03 0.35 -3.56
CA GLU A 39 7.32 0.78 -4.11
C GLU A 39 7.14 1.06 -5.60
N ALA A 40 6.92 2.35 -5.94
CA ALA A 40 6.76 2.78 -7.31
C ALA A 40 8.10 2.56 -8.01
N GLY A 41 8.09 2.04 -9.22
CA GLY A 41 9.33 1.90 -9.98
C GLY A 41 10.21 0.69 -9.61
N ARG A 42 9.79 -0.24 -8.75
CA ARG A 42 10.54 -1.52 -8.57
C ARG A 42 10.68 -2.32 -9.86
N ALA A 43 9.70 -2.20 -10.74
CA ALA A 43 9.76 -2.75 -12.09
C ALA A 43 10.92 -2.13 -12.91
N PHE A 44 11.23 -0.85 -12.66
CA PHE A 44 12.36 -0.15 -13.27
C PHE A 44 13.69 -0.47 -12.56
N ASP A 45 13.70 -0.81 -11.27
CA ASP A 45 14.92 -1.27 -10.58
C ASP A 45 15.51 -2.56 -11.20
N LEU A 46 14.66 -3.42 -11.76
CA LEU A 46 15.10 -4.58 -12.55
C LEU A 46 15.80 -4.15 -13.86
N THR A 47 15.59 -2.92 -14.35
CA THR A 47 16.29 -2.37 -15.52
C THR A 47 17.69 -1.85 -15.21
N THR A 48 17.98 -1.55 -13.93
CA THR A 48 19.27 -1.04 -13.46
C THR A 48 20.21 -2.13 -12.92
N LEU A 49 19.72 -3.37 -12.79
CA LEU A 49 20.60 -4.51 -12.50
C LEU A 49 21.56 -4.72 -13.68
N PRO A 50 22.89 -4.82 -13.45
CA PRO A 50 23.81 -5.14 -14.51
C PRO A 50 23.42 -6.52 -15.06
N SER A 51 23.12 -6.56 -16.35
CA SER A 51 22.66 -7.73 -17.13
C SER A 51 23.58 -8.95 -17.10
N ARG A 52 24.67 -8.90 -16.33
CA ARG A 52 25.57 -10.02 -16.04
C ARG A 52 25.13 -10.89 -14.86
N ALA A 53 24.22 -10.41 -14.01
CA ALA A 53 23.78 -11.16 -12.81
C ALA A 53 22.56 -12.07 -13.05
N LEU A 54 21.81 -11.79 -14.11
CA LEU A 54 20.67 -12.56 -14.57
C LEU A 54 21.01 -12.92 -16.02
N ASP A 55 21.07 -14.22 -16.35
CA ASP A 55 21.39 -14.74 -17.69
C ASP A 55 20.24 -14.47 -18.68
N VAL A 56 19.75 -13.23 -18.68
CA VAL A 56 18.58 -12.72 -19.39
C VAL A 56 19.12 -11.87 -20.54
N PRO A 57 18.77 -12.19 -21.79
CA PRO A 57 19.22 -11.42 -22.95
C PRO A 57 18.88 -9.94 -22.76
N VAL A 58 19.90 -9.08 -22.88
CA VAL A 58 19.78 -7.61 -22.85
C VAL A 58 19.11 -7.16 -24.16
N GLY A 59 17.81 -7.41 -24.27
CA GLY A 59 17.04 -7.19 -25.47
C GLY A 59 15.57 -7.10 -25.10
N SER A 60 15.07 -5.86 -25.10
CA SER A 60 13.68 -5.44 -24.85
C SER A 60 13.13 -5.68 -23.44
N ILE A 61 13.62 -4.94 -22.46
CA ILE A 61 12.68 -4.47 -21.44
C ILE A 61 11.79 -3.45 -22.13
N ASN A 62 10.56 -3.84 -22.41
CA ASN A 62 9.58 -2.97 -23.05
C ASN A 62 9.06 -1.98 -22.00
N PHE A 63 9.43 -0.71 -22.13
CA PHE A 63 8.97 0.38 -21.25
C PHE A 63 7.44 0.39 -21.07
N ARG A 64 6.69 -0.01 -22.10
CA ARG A 64 5.23 -0.16 -22.00
C ARG A 64 4.84 -1.18 -20.94
N THR A 65 5.48 -2.34 -20.95
CA THR A 65 5.25 -3.41 -19.96
C THR A 65 5.67 -2.98 -18.55
N ALA A 66 6.74 -2.18 -18.42
CA ALA A 66 7.14 -1.64 -17.12
C ALA A 66 6.11 -0.64 -16.55
N VAL A 67 5.55 0.23 -17.40
CA VAL A 67 4.47 1.16 -17.03
C VAL A 67 3.18 0.42 -16.68
N GLU A 68 2.78 -0.58 -17.48
CA GLU A 68 1.60 -1.41 -17.22
C GLU A 68 1.70 -2.16 -15.88
N LEU A 69 2.89 -2.69 -15.56
CA LEU A 69 3.14 -3.36 -14.29
C LEU A 69 3.07 -2.38 -13.11
N ASP A 70 3.67 -1.20 -13.21
CA ASP A 70 3.59 -0.16 -12.19
C ASP A 70 2.14 0.30 -11.95
N GLN A 71 1.36 0.44 -13.03
CA GLN A 71 -0.06 0.77 -12.93
C GLN A 71 -0.87 -0.35 -12.25
N THR A 72 -0.57 -1.61 -12.51
CA THR A 72 -1.23 -2.73 -11.82
C THR A 72 -0.90 -2.72 -10.33
N MET A 73 0.37 -2.48 -9.97
CA MET A 73 0.79 -2.32 -8.57
C MET A 73 0.10 -1.12 -7.91
N HIS A 74 -0.14 -0.05 -8.67
CA HIS A 74 -0.90 1.11 -8.23
C HIS A 74 -2.34 0.72 -7.88
N GLU A 75 -3.02 0.02 -8.78
CA GLU A 75 -4.40 -0.41 -8.59
C GLU A 75 -4.53 -1.39 -7.40
N ASP A 76 -3.59 -2.31 -7.26
CA ASP A 76 -3.55 -3.27 -6.15
C ASP A 76 -3.44 -2.58 -4.79
N ALA A 77 -2.51 -1.62 -4.63
CA ALA A 77 -2.41 -0.96 -3.33
C ALA A 77 -3.52 0.06 -3.07
N GLN A 78 -4.15 0.64 -4.11
CA GLN A 78 -5.42 1.34 -3.93
C GLN A 78 -6.52 0.43 -3.40
N GLN A 79 -6.62 -0.79 -3.92
CA GLN A 79 -7.60 -1.76 -3.45
C GLN A 79 -7.29 -2.19 -2.01
N LEU A 80 -6.02 -2.42 -1.70
CA LEU A 80 -5.58 -2.76 -0.36
C LEU A 80 -5.92 -1.66 0.65
N ALA A 81 -5.70 -0.40 0.27
CA ALA A 81 -5.98 0.74 1.14
C ALA A 81 -7.49 0.90 1.39
N ARG A 82 -8.32 0.65 0.37
CA ARG A 82 -9.78 0.58 0.50
C ARG A 82 -10.21 -0.54 1.46
N CYS A 83 -9.63 -1.73 1.36
CA CYS A 83 -9.92 -2.84 2.29
C CYS A 83 -9.59 -2.46 3.75
N GLY A 84 -8.43 -1.84 3.99
CA GLY A 84 -8.03 -1.40 5.32
C GLY A 84 -8.97 -0.32 5.89
N ALA A 85 -9.33 0.68 5.10
CA ALA A 85 -10.28 1.72 5.52
C ALA A 85 -11.66 1.15 5.81
N GLN A 86 -12.15 0.21 5.00
CA GLN A 86 -13.44 -0.43 5.26
C GLN A 86 -13.44 -1.22 6.58
N LEU A 87 -12.33 -1.90 6.88
CA LEU A 87 -12.17 -2.62 8.15
C LEU A 87 -12.11 -1.67 9.35
N ALA A 88 -11.49 -0.49 9.20
CA ALA A 88 -11.50 0.57 10.21
C ALA A 88 -12.89 1.18 10.42
N THR A 89 -13.61 1.49 9.33
CA THR A 89 -14.98 2.03 9.36
C THR A 89 -15.96 1.04 9.99
N ASN A 90 -15.85 -0.24 9.68
CA ASN A 90 -16.66 -1.28 10.32
C ASN A 90 -16.42 -1.37 11.84
N GLY A 91 -15.23 -0.97 12.30
CA GLY A 91 -14.89 -0.85 13.72
C GLY A 91 -15.29 0.47 14.37
N GLY A 92 -15.90 1.40 13.62
CA GLY A 92 -16.43 2.68 14.14
C GLY A 92 -15.49 3.88 13.98
N LEU A 93 -14.35 3.75 13.30
CA LEU A 93 -13.49 4.89 12.97
C LEU A 93 -14.06 5.68 11.78
N ALA A 94 -13.82 6.99 11.75
CA ALA A 94 -14.05 7.81 10.56
C ALA A 94 -12.82 7.70 9.65
N ALA A 95 -12.76 6.64 8.82
CA ALA A 95 -11.56 6.27 8.09
C ALA A 95 -11.50 6.81 6.65
N GLU A 96 -10.36 7.38 6.28
CA GLU A 96 -9.99 7.80 4.93
C GLU A 96 -8.81 6.98 4.39
N VAL A 97 -8.62 7.02 3.07
CA VAL A 97 -7.63 6.21 2.35
C VAL A 97 -6.48 7.09 1.85
N SER A 98 -5.24 6.64 2.02
CA SER A 98 -4.06 7.21 1.36
C SER A 98 -3.17 6.12 0.79
N CYS A 99 -2.84 6.24 -0.49
CA CYS A 99 -1.88 5.39 -1.19
C CYS A 99 -0.67 6.28 -1.49
N ARG A 100 0.51 5.91 -1.02
CA ARG A 100 1.73 6.71 -1.24
C ARG A 100 2.79 5.85 -1.89
N GLY A 101 3.11 6.18 -3.15
CA GLY A 101 4.33 5.68 -3.78
C GLY A 101 5.54 6.29 -3.09
N ARG A 102 6.57 5.47 -2.89
CA ARG A 102 7.89 5.96 -2.47
C ARG A 102 8.58 6.69 -3.63
#